data_AF-A0A3P9IMQ9-F1
#
_entry.id   AF-A0A3P9IMQ9-F1
#
_cell.length_a   1.000
_cell.length_b   1.000
_cell.length_c   1.000
_cell.angle_alpha   90.00
_cell.angle_beta   90.00
_cell.angle_gamma   90.00
#
_symmetry.space_group_name_H-M   'P 1'
#
loop_
_entity.id
_entity.type
_entity.pdbx_description
1 polymer ?
#
loop_
_entity_poly.entity_id
_entity_poly.type
_entity_poly.pdbx_seq_one_letter_code
_entity_poly.pdbx_strand_id
1 'polypeptide(L)'
;MSYTAPHSQRLFYTLPDQGTTMEDAMSALKAHFNPKRNAVAERHVFRKRAQSQTESILQYVAALRDLAATCGFDDKQDEMIRDQLVEHVRSQRIRERLLLEADLTLNKAVTLATQIEAATDFLPYQPSYPAGHLYLQSRPQTQFVSFLSCCTFISSKKDQNSSGTTPNAL
;
A
#
# COMPACT_ATOMS: atom_id res chain seq x y z
N MET A 1 -59.99 -10.11 -0.62
CA MET A 1 -58.79 -9.26 -0.81
C MET A 1 -57.64 -10.16 -1.21
N SER A 2 -57.40 -10.32 -2.51
CA SER A 2 -56.40 -11.26 -3.04
C SER A 2 -55.13 -10.48 -3.40
N TYR A 3 -54.15 -10.45 -2.51
CA TYR A 3 -52.89 -9.70 -2.65
C TYR A 3 -51.84 -10.42 -3.50
N THR A 4 -52.17 -10.80 -4.73
CA THR A 4 -51.17 -11.39 -5.62
C THR A 4 -51.27 -10.74 -6.99
N ALA A 5 -50.31 -9.86 -7.27
CA ALA A 5 -50.14 -9.29 -8.60
C ALA A 5 -50.09 -10.45 -9.63
N PRO A 6 -50.88 -10.41 -10.72
CA PRO A 6 -51.07 -11.52 -11.65
C PRO A 6 -49.76 -11.99 -12.34
N HIS A 7 -48.72 -11.16 -12.28
CA HIS A 7 -47.40 -11.49 -12.81
C HIS A 7 -46.58 -12.40 -11.89
N SER A 8 -46.74 -12.31 -10.56
CA SER A 8 -45.94 -13.11 -9.63
C SER A 8 -46.40 -14.56 -9.55
N GLN A 9 -47.71 -14.82 -9.60
CA GLN A 9 -48.25 -16.19 -9.63
C GLN A 9 -47.85 -16.95 -10.88
N ARG A 10 -47.83 -16.29 -12.05
CA ARG A 10 -47.47 -16.92 -13.32
C ARG A 10 -46.04 -17.43 -13.33
N LEU A 11 -45.14 -16.70 -12.69
CA LEU A 11 -43.71 -16.99 -12.66
C LEU A 11 -43.39 -18.15 -11.71
N PHE A 12 -44.17 -18.33 -10.64
CA PHE A 12 -44.04 -19.49 -9.76
C PHE A 12 -44.35 -20.78 -10.51
N TYR A 13 -45.49 -20.91 -11.19
CA TYR A 13 -45.88 -22.17 -11.88
C TYR A 13 -45.04 -22.53 -13.12
N THR A 14 -44.18 -21.64 -13.61
CA THR A 14 -43.25 -21.92 -14.72
C THR A 14 -41.93 -22.56 -14.28
N LEU A 15 -41.70 -22.71 -12.97
CA LEU A 15 -40.47 -23.32 -12.45
C LEU A 15 -40.48 -24.85 -12.62
N PRO A 16 -39.34 -25.46 -12.98
CA PRO A 16 -39.25 -26.90 -13.24
C PRO A 16 -39.29 -27.78 -11.98
N ASP A 17 -39.12 -27.21 -10.78
CA ASP A 17 -39.09 -27.92 -9.51
C ASP A 17 -39.90 -27.13 -8.47
N GLN A 18 -41.14 -27.57 -8.22
CA GLN A 18 -42.08 -26.85 -7.33
C GLN A 18 -42.10 -27.40 -5.92
N GLY A 19 -41.46 -28.55 -5.69
CA GLY A 19 -41.59 -29.35 -4.49
C GLY A 19 -43.03 -29.55 -4.00
N THR A 20 -43.19 -30.15 -2.83
CA THR A 20 -44.47 -30.18 -2.11
C THR A 20 -44.39 -29.43 -0.79
N THR A 21 -43.20 -28.98 -0.40
CA THR A 21 -42.95 -28.28 0.86
C THR A 21 -42.68 -26.80 0.61
N MET A 22 -42.91 -25.98 1.65
CA MET A 22 -42.66 -24.54 1.61
C MET A 22 -41.18 -24.25 1.39
N GLU A 23 -40.31 -25.09 1.94
CA GLU A 23 -38.86 -25.03 1.85
C GLU A 23 -38.38 -25.25 0.42
N ASP A 24 -38.94 -26.24 -0.29
CA ASP A 24 -38.61 -26.53 -1.69
C ASP A 24 -39.04 -25.38 -2.61
N ALA A 25 -40.26 -24.88 -2.42
CA ALA A 25 -40.78 -23.73 -3.17
C ALA A 25 -39.91 -22.47 -2.95
N MET A 26 -39.49 -22.22 -1.70
CA MET A 26 -38.55 -21.15 -1.38
C MET A 26 -37.18 -21.35 -2.03
N SER A 27 -36.68 -22.58 -2.07
CA SER A 27 -35.41 -22.92 -2.71
C SER A 27 -35.45 -22.72 -4.23
N ALA A 28 -36.52 -23.19 -4.88
CA ALA A 28 -36.73 -23.03 -6.32
C ALA A 28 -36.88 -21.56 -6.73
N LEU A 29 -37.66 -20.79 -5.95
CA LEU A 29 -37.78 -19.34 -6.12
C LEU A 29 -36.42 -18.66 -5.94
N LYS A 30 -35.66 -19.00 -4.91
CA LYS A 30 -34.30 -18.48 -4.71
C LYS A 30 -33.42 -18.85 -5.90
N ALA A 31 -33.38 -20.09 -6.36
CA ALA A 31 -32.56 -20.51 -7.49
C ALA A 31 -32.91 -19.78 -8.79
N HIS A 32 -34.19 -19.51 -9.02
CA HIS A 32 -34.67 -18.85 -10.23
C HIS A 32 -34.50 -17.33 -10.21
N PHE A 33 -34.68 -16.71 -9.04
CA PHE A 33 -34.53 -15.26 -8.84
C PHE A 33 -33.15 -14.84 -8.36
N ASN A 34 -32.26 -15.78 -8.05
CA ASN A 34 -30.85 -15.49 -7.91
C ASN A 34 -30.31 -15.38 -9.32
N PRO A 35 -30.07 -14.16 -9.87
CA PRO A 35 -29.34 -14.07 -11.13
C PRO A 35 -28.06 -14.86 -10.89
N LYS A 36 -27.80 -15.91 -11.69
CA LYS A 36 -26.51 -16.61 -11.66
C LYS A 36 -25.44 -15.52 -11.78
N ARG A 37 -24.84 -15.13 -10.65
CA ARG A 37 -23.86 -14.06 -10.62
C ARG A 37 -22.74 -14.51 -11.52
N ASN A 38 -22.61 -13.83 -12.65
CA ASN A 38 -21.62 -14.21 -13.62
C ASN A 38 -20.27 -13.78 -13.05
N ALA A 39 -19.54 -14.73 -12.49
CA ALA A 39 -18.22 -14.47 -11.92
C ALA A 39 -17.31 -13.76 -12.93
N VAL A 40 -17.46 -14.01 -14.23
CA VAL A 40 -16.71 -13.30 -15.28
C VAL A 40 -17.11 -11.82 -15.35
N ALA A 41 -18.40 -11.50 -15.22
CA ALA A 41 -18.86 -10.11 -15.21
C ALA A 41 -18.40 -9.37 -13.94
N GLU A 42 -18.49 -10.00 -12.77
CA GLU A 42 -18.00 -9.43 -11.51
C GLU A 42 -16.48 -9.19 -11.57
N ARG A 43 -15.72 -10.18 -12.07
CA ARG A 43 -14.27 -10.05 -12.28
C ARG A 43 -13.95 -8.93 -13.27
N HIS A 44 -14.75 -8.73 -14.31
CA HIS A 44 -14.58 -7.62 -15.24
C HIS A 44 -14.77 -6.25 -14.56
N VAL A 45 -15.78 -6.13 -13.69
CA VAL A 45 -15.98 -4.92 -12.87
C VAL A 45 -14.81 -4.70 -11.92
N PHE A 46 -14.37 -5.75 -11.23
CA PHE A 46 -13.19 -5.71 -10.36
C PHE A 46 -11.94 -5.23 -11.10
N ARG A 47 -11.64 -5.78 -12.28
CA ARG A 47 -10.47 -5.40 -13.08
C ARG A 47 -10.52 -3.98 -13.62
N LYS A 48 -11.71 -3.46 -13.90
CA LYS A 48 -11.90 -2.06 -14.32
C LYS A 48 -11.76 -1.05 -13.17
N ARG A 49 -11.80 -1.50 -11.92
CA ARG A 49 -11.80 -0.60 -10.76
C ARG A 49 -10.40 -0.03 -10.53
N ALA A 50 -10.24 1.26 -10.83
CA ALA A 50 -9.04 2.04 -10.57
C ALA A 50 -9.23 3.06 -9.43
N GLN A 51 -8.15 3.44 -8.74
CA GLN A 51 -8.20 4.41 -7.65
C GLN A 51 -8.69 5.78 -8.15
N SER A 52 -9.67 6.38 -7.47
CA SER A 52 -10.15 7.73 -7.79
C SER A 52 -9.14 8.81 -7.37
N GLN A 53 -9.23 10.02 -7.95
CA GLN A 53 -8.30 11.11 -7.64
C GLN A 53 -8.35 11.58 -6.19
N THR A 54 -9.52 11.50 -5.55
CA THR A 54 -9.75 11.96 -4.18
C THR A 54 -9.84 10.82 -3.17
N GLU A 55 -9.61 9.58 -3.61
CA GLU A 55 -9.78 8.38 -2.80
C GLU A 55 -8.44 7.96 -2.18
N SER A 56 -8.42 7.73 -0.87
CA SER A 56 -7.24 7.23 -0.19
C SER A 56 -6.98 5.76 -0.49
N ILE A 57 -5.75 5.31 -0.28
CA ILE A 57 -5.39 3.89 -0.47
C ILE A 57 -6.29 2.95 0.34
N LEU A 58 -6.60 3.32 1.59
CA LEU A 58 -7.44 2.49 2.45
C LEU A 58 -8.88 2.36 1.93
N GLN A 59 -9.46 3.47 1.44
CA GLN A 59 -10.79 3.46 0.84
C GLN A 59 -10.81 2.61 -0.43
N TYR A 60 -9.78 2.75 -1.26
CA TYR A 60 -9.64 1.98 -2.48
C TYR A 60 -9.57 0.47 -2.20
N VAL A 61 -8.74 0.05 -1.24
CA VAL A 61 -8.61 -1.36 -0.85
C VAL A 61 -9.91 -1.90 -0.24
N ALA A 62 -10.63 -1.11 0.55
CA ALA A 62 -11.94 -1.50 1.06
C ALA A 62 -12.94 -1.75 -0.09
N ALA A 63 -13.02 -0.85 -1.07
CA ALA A 63 -13.87 -1.03 -2.24
C ALA A 63 -13.47 -2.26 -3.08
N LEU A 64 -12.17 -2.55 -3.20
CA LEU A 64 -11.70 -3.77 -3.86
C LEU A 64 -12.12 -5.04 -3.11
N ARG A 65 -12.12 -5.03 -1.78
CA ARG A 65 -12.59 -6.17 -0.97
C ARG A 65 -14.08 -6.43 -1.17
N ASP A 66 -14.89 -5.38 -1.24
CA ASP A 66 -16.33 -5.50 -1.49
C ASP A 66 -16.63 -6.12 -2.86
N LEU A 67 -15.89 -5.72 -3.89
CA LEU A 67 -16.01 -6.29 -5.23
C LEU A 67 -15.45 -7.72 -5.31
N ALA A 68 -14.37 -8.00 -4.60
CA ALA A 68 -13.74 -9.32 -4.63
C ALA A 68 -14.65 -10.41 -4.00
N ALA A 69 -15.49 -10.04 -3.03
CA ALA A 69 -16.41 -10.95 -2.36
C ALA A 69 -17.43 -11.64 -3.31
N THR A 70 -17.78 -11.00 -4.43
CA THR A 70 -18.70 -11.56 -5.43
C THR A 70 -18.00 -12.23 -6.62
N CYS A 71 -16.67 -12.11 -6.71
CA CYS A 71 -15.88 -12.57 -7.87
C CYS A 71 -15.56 -14.07 -7.86
N GLY A 72 -15.78 -14.76 -6.74
CA GLY A 72 -15.42 -16.18 -6.57
C GLY A 72 -13.92 -16.40 -6.76
N PHE A 73 -13.10 -15.66 -6.03
CA PHE A 73 -11.63 -15.81 -6.03
C PHE A 73 -11.14 -16.85 -5.01
N ASP A 74 -12.04 -17.36 -4.16
CA ASP A 74 -11.74 -18.35 -3.12
C ASP A 74 -10.52 -17.91 -2.29
N ASP A 75 -9.54 -18.79 -2.09
CA ASP A 75 -8.35 -18.53 -1.29
C ASP A 75 -7.40 -17.47 -1.89
N LYS A 76 -7.60 -17.10 -3.17
CA LYS A 76 -6.73 -16.15 -3.89
C LYS A 76 -7.22 -14.71 -3.84
N GLN A 77 -8.23 -14.41 -3.02
CA GLN A 77 -8.80 -13.07 -2.93
C GLN A 77 -7.74 -12.01 -2.63
N ASP A 78 -6.86 -12.27 -1.67
CA ASP A 78 -5.82 -11.31 -1.26
C ASP A 78 -4.75 -11.11 -2.34
N GLU A 79 -4.41 -12.15 -3.11
CA GLU A 79 -3.51 -12.06 -4.26
C GLU A 79 -4.12 -11.19 -5.36
N MET A 80 -5.42 -11.39 -5.66
CA MET A 80 -6.10 -10.61 -6.68
C MET A 80 -6.22 -9.14 -6.30
N ILE A 81 -6.51 -8.83 -5.03
CA ILE A 81 -6.57 -7.45 -4.53
C ILE A 81 -5.18 -6.81 -4.59
N ARG A 82 -4.13 -7.52 -4.17
CA ARG A 82 -2.75 -7.03 -4.26
C ARG A 82 -2.37 -6.68 -5.70
N ASP A 83 -2.64 -7.58 -6.65
CA ASP A 83 -2.27 -7.37 -8.05
C ASP A 83 -3.05 -6.18 -8.64
N GLN A 84 -4.33 -6.06 -8.31
CA GLN A 84 -5.18 -4.94 -8.72
C GLN A 84 -4.67 -3.60 -8.12
N LEU A 85 -4.24 -3.61 -6.85
CA LEU A 85 -3.65 -2.45 -6.20
C LEU A 85 -2.39 -1.97 -6.92
N VAL A 86 -1.46 -2.88 -7.27
CA VAL A 86 -0.22 -2.53 -7.97
C VAL A 86 -0.51 -1.93 -9.35
N GLU A 87 -1.44 -2.54 -10.09
CA GLU A 87 -1.74 -2.13 -11.46
C GLU A 87 -2.47 -0.77 -11.51
N HIS A 88 -3.45 -0.56 -10.63
CA HIS A 88 -4.37 0.57 -10.74
C HIS A 88 -4.25 1.62 -9.62
N VAL A 89 -3.17 1.60 -8.85
CA VAL A 89 -2.82 2.71 -7.95
C VAL A 89 -2.49 3.97 -8.76
N ARG A 90 -2.93 5.13 -8.26
CA ARG A 90 -2.71 6.43 -8.93
C ARG A 90 -1.25 6.88 -8.86
N SER A 91 -0.62 6.69 -7.70
CA SER A 91 0.74 7.18 -7.45
C SER A 91 1.78 6.23 -8.04
N GLN A 92 2.51 6.72 -9.04
CA GLN A 92 3.61 5.98 -9.67
C GLN A 92 4.69 5.60 -8.66
N ARG A 93 4.99 6.48 -7.69
CA ARG A 93 5.95 6.20 -6.60
C ARG A 93 5.53 5.00 -5.76
N ILE A 94 4.23 4.87 -5.47
CA ILE A 94 3.70 3.72 -4.73
C ILE A 94 3.87 2.46 -5.58
N ARG A 95 3.45 2.51 -6.86
CA ARG A 95 3.59 1.37 -7.80
C ARG A 95 5.03 0.87 -7.87
N GLU A 96 5.98 1.77 -8.11
CA GLU A 96 7.41 1.43 -8.21
C GLU A 96 7.93 0.81 -6.91
N ARG A 97 7.56 1.38 -5.76
CA ARG A 97 8.00 0.81 -4.48
C ARG A 97 7.42 -0.59 -4.25
N LEU A 98 6.15 -0.81 -4.59
CA LEU A 98 5.52 -2.13 -4.46
C LEU A 98 6.17 -3.18 -5.37
N LEU A 99 6.55 -2.81 -6.59
CA LEU A 99 7.21 -3.70 -7.55
C LEU A 99 8.64 -4.11 -7.16
N LEU A 100 9.28 -3.37 -6.24
CA LEU A 100 10.63 -3.70 -5.73
C LEU A 100 10.63 -4.74 -4.61
N GLU A 101 9.47 -5.02 -4.01
CA GLU A 101 9.35 -5.98 -2.91
C GLU A 101 9.21 -7.41 -3.48
N ALA A 102 10.15 -8.30 -3.13
CA ALA A 102 10.16 -9.68 -3.63
C ALA A 102 8.97 -10.51 -3.08
N ASP A 103 8.68 -10.40 -1.78
CA ASP A 103 7.61 -11.15 -1.10
C ASP A 103 6.46 -10.23 -0.69
N LEU A 104 5.76 -9.72 -1.70
CA LEU A 104 4.66 -8.77 -1.52
C LEU A 104 3.36 -9.51 -1.12
N THR A 105 2.93 -9.28 0.12
CA THR A 105 1.61 -9.68 0.63
C THR A 105 0.66 -8.48 0.61
N LEU A 106 -0.65 -8.73 0.61
CA LEU A 106 -1.64 -7.64 0.65
C LEU A 106 -1.43 -6.70 1.85
N ASN A 107 -1.22 -7.26 3.04
CA ASN A 107 -0.98 -6.45 4.25
C ASN A 107 0.27 -5.55 4.11
N LYS A 108 1.39 -6.11 3.62
CA LYS A 108 2.61 -5.32 3.38
C LYS A 108 2.36 -4.23 2.32
N ALA A 109 1.66 -4.56 1.24
CA ALA A 109 1.35 -3.61 0.18
C ALA A 109 0.55 -2.41 0.70
N VAL A 110 -0.48 -2.68 1.51
CA VAL A 110 -1.31 -1.63 2.13
C VAL A 110 -0.46 -0.77 3.08
N THR A 111 0.35 -1.37 3.95
CA THR A 111 1.21 -0.61 4.88
C THR A 111 2.21 0.28 4.17
N LEU A 112 2.89 -0.22 3.13
CA LEU A 112 3.84 0.59 2.37
C LEU A 112 3.14 1.72 1.61
N ALA A 113 2.01 1.42 0.96
CA ALA A 113 1.26 2.40 0.21
C ALA A 113 0.74 3.54 1.10
N THR A 114 0.20 3.24 2.29
CA THR A 114 -0.27 4.27 3.23
C THR A 114 0.87 5.09 3.83
N GLN A 115 2.04 4.48 4.10
CA GLN A 115 3.22 5.22 4.56
C GLN A 115 3.70 6.22 3.51
N ILE A 116 3.71 5.84 2.23
CA ILE A 116 4.11 6.72 1.13
C ILE A 116 3.06 7.81 0.88
N GLU A 117 1.76 7.46 0.94
CA GLU A 117 0.66 8.42 0.84
C GLU A 117 0.79 9.49 1.92
N ALA A 118 0.92 9.08 3.18
CA ALA A 118 1.15 10.00 4.30
C ALA A 118 2.40 10.87 4.08
N ALA A 119 3.53 10.27 3.70
CA ALA A 119 4.76 11.02 3.42
C ALA A 119 4.60 12.04 2.28
N THR A 120 3.73 11.76 1.29
CA THR A 120 3.47 12.66 0.16
C THR A 120 2.56 13.83 0.57
N ASP A 121 1.56 13.58 1.40
CA ASP A 121 0.71 14.63 1.98
C ASP A 121 1.53 15.61 2.84
N PHE A 122 2.59 15.12 3.50
CA PHE A 122 3.48 15.93 4.32
C PHE A 122 4.61 16.63 3.55
N LEU A 123 4.76 16.48 2.23
CA LEU A 123 5.75 17.26 1.49
C LEU A 123 5.15 18.62 1.11
N PRO A 124 5.47 19.72 1.82
CA PRO A 124 5.33 21.03 1.22
C PRO A 124 6.24 21.03 0.00
N TYR A 125 5.66 21.34 -1.16
CA TYR A 125 6.33 21.88 -2.34
C TYR A 125 7.85 21.96 -2.21
N GLN A 126 8.58 20.96 -2.73
CA GLN A 126 10.01 21.09 -2.96
C GLN A 126 10.17 21.83 -4.29
N PRO A 127 10.69 23.07 -4.32
CA PRO A 127 10.95 23.74 -5.58
C PRO A 127 11.98 22.91 -6.36
N SER A 128 11.74 22.74 -7.66
CA SER A 128 12.71 22.13 -8.56
C SER A 128 13.92 23.04 -8.66
N TYR A 129 14.98 22.72 -7.91
CA TYR A 129 16.27 23.35 -8.14
C TYR A 129 16.80 22.85 -9.49
N PRO A 130 16.98 23.73 -10.49
CA PRO A 130 17.55 23.32 -11.76
C PRO A 130 18.96 22.78 -11.51
N ALA A 131 19.22 21.60 -12.06
CA ALA A 131 20.56 21.00 -12.09
C ALA A 131 21.48 21.93 -12.90
N GLY A 132 22.23 22.82 -12.23
CA GLY A 132 23.05 23.77 -12.97
C GLY A 132 23.78 24.88 -12.22
N HIS A 133 23.78 24.92 -10.89
CA HIS A 133 24.72 25.80 -10.18
C HIS A 133 25.42 25.04 -9.05
N LEU A 134 26.52 24.38 -9.43
CA LEU A 134 27.65 24.22 -8.54
C LEU A 134 28.09 25.63 -8.14
N TYR A 135 27.64 26.10 -6.98
CA TYR A 135 28.39 27.15 -6.30
C TYR A 135 29.74 26.54 -5.96
N LEU A 136 30.74 26.83 -6.79
CA LEU A 136 32.11 26.93 -6.35
C LEU A 136 32.11 27.94 -5.20
N GLN A 137 31.90 27.46 -3.99
CA GLN A 137 32.23 28.20 -2.79
C GLN A 137 33.75 28.17 -2.71
N SER A 138 34.39 29.03 -3.50
CA SER A 138 35.77 29.42 -3.34
C SER A 138 35.92 29.91 -1.91
N ARG A 139 36.36 29.02 -1.01
CA ARG A 139 36.90 29.40 0.29
C ARG A 139 38.11 30.30 0.01
N PRO A 140 38.11 31.59 0.37
CA PRO A 140 39.35 32.35 0.32
C PRO A 140 40.18 31.91 1.54
N GLN A 141 41.15 31.03 1.34
CA GLN A 141 42.22 30.83 2.33
C GLN A 141 43.29 31.89 2.09
N THR A 142 43.11 33.02 2.74
CA THR A 142 44.21 33.86 3.22
C THR A 142 43.78 34.23 4.63
N GLN A 143 44.53 33.89 5.66
CA GLN A 143 45.82 34.51 5.95
C GLN A 143 46.78 33.60 6.75
N PHE A 144 48.07 33.77 6.42
CA PHE A 144 49.23 33.69 7.32
C PHE A 144 49.50 32.40 8.10
N VAL A 145 50.43 31.59 7.59
CA VAL A 145 51.68 31.30 8.32
C VAL A 145 52.84 31.30 7.33
N SER A 146 53.71 32.29 7.48
CA SER A 146 54.98 32.40 6.78
C SER A 146 56.09 31.77 7.62
N PHE A 147 57.12 31.32 6.89
CA PHE A 147 58.44 30.89 7.32
C PHE A 147 58.63 29.43 7.75
N LEU A 148 59.08 28.66 6.75
CA LEU A 148 60.04 27.58 6.90
C LEU A 148 61.18 27.96 7.87
N SER A 149 61.61 27.01 8.70
CA SER A 149 62.92 26.33 8.51
C SER A 149 63.47 25.74 9.82
N CYS A 150 64.16 24.62 9.63
CA CYS A 150 65.25 24.09 10.45
C CYS A 150 64.94 23.26 11.71
N CYS A 151 65.04 21.94 11.49
CA CYS A 151 66.07 21.09 12.09
C CYS A 151 66.29 21.08 13.61
N THR A 152 66.09 19.87 14.14
CA THR A 152 66.95 19.14 15.10
C THR A 152 66.86 19.47 16.60
N PHE A 153 66.79 18.37 17.35
CA PHE A 153 67.68 18.05 18.48
C PHE A 153 67.10 18.13 19.93
N ILE A 154 66.96 16.92 20.49
CA ILE A 154 67.41 16.49 21.84
C ILE A 154 66.48 16.65 23.07
N SER A 155 66.11 15.46 23.58
CA SER A 155 66.21 14.95 24.95
C SER A 155 65.36 15.50 26.10
N SER A 156 64.54 14.56 26.62
CA SER A 156 64.69 13.95 27.96
C SER A 156 64.09 14.65 29.18
N LYS A 157 63.37 13.82 29.96
CA LYS A 157 62.87 13.95 31.34
C LYS A 157 61.64 14.87 31.51
N LYS A 158 60.64 14.56 32.34
CA LYS A 158 60.58 13.67 33.50
C LYS A 158 59.10 13.38 33.79
N ASP A 159 58.77 12.11 33.99
CA ASP A 159 57.55 11.69 34.66
C ASP A 159 57.50 12.19 36.11
N GLN A 160 56.39 12.79 36.51
CA GLN A 160 55.78 12.69 37.84
C GLN A 160 54.26 12.77 37.65
N ASN A 161 53.57 11.64 37.73
CA ASN A 161 52.91 11.12 38.93
C ASN A 161 51.56 11.80 39.22
N SER A 162 50.45 11.11 38.96
CA SER A 162 49.63 10.54 40.04
C SER A 162 48.40 9.80 39.50
N SER A 163 48.33 8.56 39.95
CA SER A 163 47.31 7.54 39.79
C SER A 163 46.19 7.66 40.83
N GLY A 164 44.99 7.20 40.46
CA GLY A 164 43.98 6.58 41.32
C GLY A 164 42.87 6.02 40.42
N THR A 165 42.66 4.72 40.16
CA THR A 165 42.53 3.52 41.04
C THR A 165 41.34 3.73 41.99
N THR A 166 40.21 2.99 42.01
CA THR A 166 39.69 1.73 41.42
C THR A 166 38.17 1.65 41.73
N PRO A 167 37.43 0.65 41.18
CA PRO A 167 35.99 0.47 41.40
C PRO A 167 35.68 -0.28 42.71
N ASN A 168 34.41 -0.31 43.12
CA ASN A 168 33.97 -1.25 44.16
C ASN A 168 32.62 -1.90 43.81
N ALA A 169 32.62 -3.22 43.92
CA ALA A 169 31.49 -4.11 43.84
C ALA A 169 30.83 -4.24 45.22
N LEU A 170 29.52 -4.45 45.22
CA LEU A 170 28.75 -5.21 46.20
C LEU A 170 27.53 -5.80 45.47
#